data_AF-I3IFW8-F1
#
_entry.id   AF-I3IFW8-F1
#
_cell.length_a   1.000
_cell.length_b   1.000
_cell.length_c   1.000
_cell.angle_alpha   90.00
_cell.angle_beta   90.00
_cell.angle_gamma   90.00
#
_symmetry.space_group_name_H-M   'P 1'
#
loop_
_entity.id
_entity.type
_entity.pdbx_description
1 polymer ?
#
loop_
_entity_poly.entity_id
_entity_poly.type
_entity_poly.pdbx_seq_one_letter_code
_entity_poly.pdbx_strand_id
1 'polypeptide(L)'
;MQLKNIRIVKLLKFLAILSLTMNSKAFDFESQYSRPNVDEIEKVIGEFTLIGFKWIDQPINKILLIKNGQDHCAIKILSYKRFNDKKVPTIFSANEESFLGEATFVKFKNGKSYKFKTLHLSSKSPVGIGKIAYDSSQDIIRCGKARLLWRYPSAISLLSESNGTNLSPTANEDFNELNFNSTNIRWYSYDESRKMELIPISELPIAQ
;
A
#
# COMPACT_ATOMS: atom_id res chain seq x y z
N MET A 1 65.11 -19.13 33.82
CA MET A 1 63.83 -19.35 34.53
C MET A 1 62.78 -18.52 33.78
N GLN A 2 62.35 -18.92 32.58
CA GLN A 2 61.16 -19.76 32.27
C GLN A 2 59.83 -19.20 32.82
N LEU A 3 58.90 -18.97 31.86
CA LEU A 3 57.43 -18.80 31.96
C LEU A 3 56.95 -17.33 32.15
N LYS A 4 55.92 -16.80 31.48
CA LYS A 4 54.94 -17.35 30.52
C LYS A 4 54.18 -16.20 29.83
N ASN A 5 54.03 -16.30 28.50
CA ASN A 5 53.02 -15.61 27.68
C ASN A 5 51.60 -15.99 28.13
N ILE A 6 50.72 -15.02 28.44
CA ILE A 6 49.25 -15.23 28.47
C ILE A 6 48.51 -14.00 27.91
N ARG A 7 48.12 -14.14 26.64
CA ARG A 7 46.82 -13.80 26.01
C ARG A 7 46.26 -12.37 26.14
N ILE A 8 46.57 -11.63 25.07
CA ILE A 8 45.62 -10.79 24.31
C ILE A 8 44.38 -11.63 23.91
N VAL A 9 43.26 -10.95 23.65
CA VAL A 9 41.97 -11.45 23.13
C VAL A 9 40.92 -11.76 24.21
N LYS A 10 40.37 -10.72 24.85
CA LYS A 10 39.03 -10.79 25.47
C LYS A 10 38.37 -9.41 25.72
N LEU A 11 38.58 -8.44 24.83
CA LEU A 11 37.96 -7.11 24.93
C LEU A 11 37.29 -6.66 23.62
N LEU A 12 36.56 -7.58 22.97
CA LEU A 12 35.82 -7.31 21.73
C LEU A 12 34.48 -8.07 21.69
N LYS A 13 33.84 -8.24 22.85
CA LYS A 13 32.55 -8.94 22.99
C LYS A 13 31.47 -8.15 23.76
N PHE A 14 31.66 -6.86 23.97
CA PHE A 14 30.76 -6.05 24.79
C PHE A 14 30.46 -4.70 24.13
N LEU A 15 29.92 -4.71 22.90
CA LEU A 15 29.15 -3.60 22.31
C LEU A 15 28.48 -4.03 20.99
N ALA A 16 27.95 -5.26 20.97
CA ALA A 16 27.13 -5.81 19.88
C ALA A 16 25.78 -6.30 20.43
N ILE A 17 25.21 -5.57 21.41
CA ILE A 17 23.91 -5.87 22.01
C ILE A 17 23.15 -4.56 22.19
N LEU A 18 22.82 -3.93 21.07
CA LEU A 18 21.66 -3.03 20.96
C LEU A 18 21.17 -2.95 19.51
N SER A 19 21.35 -4.04 18.75
CA SER A 19 20.38 -4.37 17.71
C SER A 19 19.14 -4.85 18.45
N LEU A 20 18.25 -3.91 18.78
CA LEU A 20 16.84 -4.20 18.96
C LEU A 20 16.41 -4.98 17.73
N THR A 21 16.42 -6.31 17.85
CA THR A 21 15.59 -7.19 17.05
C THR A 21 14.18 -6.71 17.32
N MET A 22 13.70 -5.76 16.50
CA MET A 22 12.28 -5.63 16.28
C MET A 22 11.84 -7.03 15.90
N ASN A 23 11.19 -7.67 16.86
CA ASN A 23 10.41 -8.87 16.66
C ASN A 23 9.35 -8.46 15.64
N SER A 24 9.70 -8.53 14.35
CA SER A 24 8.73 -8.69 13.29
C SER A 24 8.08 -10.03 13.61
N LYS A 25 7.03 -10.00 14.44
CA LYS A 25 6.01 -11.02 14.36
C LYS A 25 5.65 -11.03 12.88
N ALA A 26 6.16 -12.03 12.16
CA ALA A 26 5.80 -12.28 10.80
C ALA A 26 4.27 -12.32 10.81
N PHE A 27 3.65 -11.27 10.29
CA PHE A 27 2.22 -11.27 10.04
C PHE A 27 2.04 -12.33 8.98
N ASP A 28 1.66 -13.54 9.41
CA ASP A 28 1.48 -14.69 8.54
C ASP A 28 0.14 -14.50 7.83
N PHE A 29 0.16 -13.77 6.72
CA PHE A 29 -1.01 -13.60 5.86
C PHE A 29 -1.26 -14.95 5.16
N GLU A 30 -2.05 -15.81 5.79
CA GLU A 30 -2.34 -17.20 5.37
C GLU A 30 -2.89 -17.32 3.93
N SER A 31 -3.32 -16.23 3.29
CA SER A 31 -3.78 -16.21 1.91
C SER A 31 -2.90 -15.36 1.01
N GLN A 32 -2.12 -16.01 0.12
CA GLN A 32 -1.26 -15.31 -0.85
C GLN A 32 -2.06 -14.48 -1.88
N TYR A 33 -3.35 -14.80 -2.07
CA TYR A 33 -4.19 -14.24 -3.13
C TYR A 33 -5.26 -13.26 -2.64
N SER A 34 -5.54 -13.18 -1.35
CA SER A 34 -6.51 -12.22 -0.82
C SER A 34 -5.81 -11.11 -0.05
N ARG A 35 -6.33 -9.90 -0.28
CA ARG A 35 -6.04 -8.78 0.59
C ARG A 35 -6.48 -9.14 2.01
N PRO A 36 -5.67 -8.82 3.05
CA PRO A 36 -6.03 -9.14 4.43
C PRO A 36 -7.36 -8.49 4.84
N ASN A 37 -7.92 -8.92 5.97
CA ASN A 37 -9.14 -8.29 6.46
C ASN A 37 -8.86 -6.82 6.87
N VAL A 38 -9.93 -6.02 6.91
CA VAL A 38 -9.84 -4.58 7.18
C VAL A 38 -9.14 -4.28 8.51
N ASP A 39 -9.44 -5.06 9.55
CA ASP A 39 -8.90 -4.86 10.90
C ASP A 39 -7.38 -5.11 10.98
N GLU A 40 -6.85 -6.03 10.19
CA GLU A 40 -5.41 -6.29 10.08
C GLU A 40 -4.71 -5.17 9.34
N ILE A 41 -5.30 -4.69 8.23
CA ILE A 41 -4.72 -3.61 7.42
C ILE A 41 -4.61 -2.32 8.23
N GLU A 42 -5.65 -1.96 8.98
CA GLU A 42 -5.65 -0.75 9.83
C GLU A 42 -4.50 -0.74 10.85
N LYS A 43 -4.06 -1.92 11.32
CA LYS A 43 -2.96 -2.04 12.28
C LYS A 43 -1.58 -1.83 11.67
N VAL A 44 -1.43 -2.06 10.37
CA VAL A 44 -0.12 -2.08 9.70
C VAL A 44 0.10 -0.90 8.76
N ILE A 45 -0.96 -0.29 8.24
CA ILE A 45 -0.84 0.73 7.19
C ILE A 45 -0.25 2.07 7.67
N GLY A 46 -0.12 2.25 8.99
CA GLY A 46 0.61 3.38 9.57
C GLY A 46 2.13 3.25 9.48
N GLU A 47 2.65 2.04 9.25
CA GLU A 47 4.09 1.74 9.30
C GLU A 47 4.60 1.07 8.02
N PHE A 48 3.72 0.40 7.28
CA PHE A 48 4.07 -0.39 6.11
C PHE A 48 3.19 -0.06 4.91
N THR A 49 3.78 -0.21 3.73
CA THR A 49 3.05 -0.39 2.46
C THR A 49 2.90 -1.87 2.18
N LEU A 50 1.68 -2.30 1.86
CA LEU A 50 1.39 -3.68 1.48
C LEU A 50 1.18 -3.74 -0.03
N ILE A 51 1.90 -4.64 -0.69
CA ILE A 51 1.83 -4.83 -2.13
C ILE A 51 1.31 -6.23 -2.42
N GLY A 52 0.13 -6.30 -3.02
CA GLY A 52 -0.46 -7.54 -3.51
C GLY A 52 -0.29 -7.73 -5.01
N PHE A 53 -0.89 -8.81 -5.51
CA PHE A 53 -0.87 -9.17 -6.94
C PHE A 53 -1.48 -8.12 -7.88
N LYS A 54 -2.43 -7.30 -7.39
CA LYS A 54 -3.11 -6.27 -8.19
C LYS A 54 -3.45 -4.98 -7.44
N TRP A 55 -2.99 -4.83 -6.21
CA TRP A 55 -3.36 -3.70 -5.35
C TRP A 55 -2.16 -3.28 -4.52
N ILE A 56 -2.13 -2.00 -4.16
CA ILE A 56 -1.15 -1.44 -3.22
C ILE A 56 -1.91 -0.67 -2.15
N ASP A 57 -1.70 -1.05 -0.90
CA ASP A 57 -2.15 -0.38 0.31
C ASP A 57 -1.01 0.50 0.80
N GLN A 58 -1.16 1.81 0.66
CA GLN A 58 -0.13 2.77 1.02
C GLN A 58 -0.56 3.57 2.26
N PRO A 59 0.38 3.92 3.15
CA PRO A 59 0.13 4.84 4.25
C PRO A 59 -0.49 6.16 3.80
N ILE A 60 -1.30 6.75 4.68
CA ILE A 60 -1.93 8.05 4.42
C ILE A 60 -0.87 9.13 4.19
N ASN A 61 -1.24 10.15 3.43
CA ASN A 61 -0.37 11.27 3.05
C ASN A 61 0.87 10.90 2.24
N LYS A 62 1.01 9.65 1.80
CA LYS A 62 2.03 9.23 0.85
C LYS A 62 1.47 9.11 -0.56
N ILE A 63 2.31 9.36 -1.55
CA ILE A 63 1.91 9.39 -2.95
C ILE A 63 2.11 8.03 -3.61
N LEU A 64 1.05 7.51 -4.24
CA LEU A 64 1.11 6.38 -5.14
C LEU A 64 1.20 6.89 -6.59
N LEU A 65 2.23 6.48 -7.30
CA LEU A 65 2.38 6.74 -8.73
C LEU A 65 1.65 5.69 -9.55
N ILE A 66 1.04 6.15 -10.65
CA ILE A 66 0.29 5.32 -11.59
C ILE A 66 0.80 5.62 -12.99
N LYS A 67 1.18 4.59 -13.73
CA LYS A 67 1.61 4.68 -15.13
C LYS A 67 0.79 3.73 -16.00
N ASN A 68 0.20 4.24 -17.07
CA ASN A 68 -0.49 3.44 -18.09
C ASN A 68 -0.08 3.94 -19.49
N GLY A 69 0.82 3.21 -20.15
CA GLY A 69 1.43 3.67 -21.40
C GLY A 69 2.17 5.00 -21.22
N GLN A 70 1.67 6.06 -21.85
CA GLN A 70 2.21 7.43 -21.76
C GLN A 70 1.51 8.29 -20.69
N ASP A 71 0.40 7.81 -20.14
CA ASP A 71 -0.35 8.52 -19.11
C ASP A 71 0.27 8.29 -17.74
N HIS A 72 0.51 9.40 -17.03
CA HIS A 72 1.11 9.42 -15.71
C HIS A 72 0.15 10.14 -14.74
N CYS A 73 -0.13 9.51 -13.62
CA CYS A 73 -0.97 10.08 -12.57
C CYS A 73 -0.38 9.79 -11.20
N ALA A 74 -0.81 10.54 -10.21
CA ALA A 74 -0.46 10.33 -8.82
C ALA A 74 -1.73 10.44 -7.96
N ILE A 75 -1.80 9.64 -6.90
CA ILE A 75 -2.87 9.72 -5.92
C ILE A 75 -2.29 9.73 -4.51
N LYS A 76 -2.84 10.56 -3.64
CA LYS A 76 -2.52 10.64 -2.22
C LYS A 76 -3.81 10.50 -1.43
N ILE A 77 -3.93 9.44 -0.65
CA ILE A 77 -5.06 9.27 0.28
C ILE A 77 -4.80 10.17 1.48
N LEU A 78 -5.75 11.05 1.79
CA LEU A 78 -5.64 12.05 2.87
C LEU A 78 -6.25 11.54 4.17
N SER A 79 -7.41 10.89 4.05
CA SER A 79 -8.16 10.39 5.20
C SER A 79 -9.04 9.22 4.80
N TYR A 80 -9.43 8.44 5.79
CA TYR A 80 -10.45 7.42 5.68
C TYR A 80 -11.25 7.35 6.98
N LYS A 81 -12.49 6.89 6.88
CA LYS A 81 -13.38 6.73 8.03
C LYS A 81 -14.31 5.53 7.83
N ARG A 82 -14.40 4.70 8.85
CA ARG A 82 -15.35 3.59 8.96
C ARG A 82 -16.55 4.04 9.79
N PHE A 83 -17.75 3.76 9.30
CA PHE A 83 -19.01 4.03 9.97
C PHE A 83 -19.77 2.72 10.22
N ASN A 84 -20.61 2.75 11.27
CA ASN A 84 -21.39 1.65 11.83
C ASN A 84 -20.53 0.59 12.53
N ASP A 85 -20.92 0.23 13.76
CA ASP A 85 -20.16 -0.68 14.61
C ASP A 85 -20.19 -2.11 14.08
N LYS A 86 -19.03 -2.78 14.21
CA LYS A 86 -18.81 -4.22 14.02
C LYS A 86 -19.97 -5.03 14.58
N LYS A 87 -20.89 -5.47 13.74
CA LYS A 87 -21.70 -6.64 14.05
C LYS A 87 -20.94 -7.86 13.57
N VAL A 88 -20.99 -8.95 14.32
CA VAL A 88 -20.44 -10.23 13.86
C VAL A 88 -21.19 -10.58 12.58
N PRO A 89 -20.48 -10.79 11.44
CA PRO A 89 -21.15 -11.14 10.20
C PRO A 89 -21.99 -12.39 10.43
N THR A 90 -23.29 -12.29 10.23
CA THR A 90 -24.14 -13.48 10.19
C THR A 90 -24.20 -14.00 8.76
N ILE A 91 -24.57 -15.27 8.61
CA ILE A 91 -24.81 -15.94 7.31
C ILE A 91 -25.84 -15.17 6.44
N PHE A 92 -26.58 -14.22 7.02
CA PHE A 92 -27.69 -13.49 6.40
C PHE A 92 -27.50 -11.96 6.34
N SER A 93 -26.45 -11.41 6.94
CA SER A 93 -26.17 -9.96 6.88
C SER A 93 -24.69 -9.69 6.65
N ALA A 94 -24.36 -9.25 5.45
CA ALA A 94 -23.15 -8.45 5.26
C ALA A 94 -23.33 -7.17 6.07
N ASN A 95 -22.37 -6.86 6.93
CA ASN A 95 -22.45 -5.74 7.87
C ASN A 95 -22.86 -4.44 7.17
N GLU A 96 -23.64 -3.59 7.86
CA GLU A 96 -24.03 -2.23 7.41
C GLU A 96 -22.84 -1.25 7.38
N GLU A 97 -21.61 -1.76 7.39
CA GLU A 97 -20.40 -0.96 7.40
C GLU A 97 -20.28 -0.15 6.11
N SER A 98 -20.07 1.14 6.32
CA SER A 98 -19.84 2.10 5.26
C SER A 98 -18.46 2.72 5.47
N PHE A 99 -17.71 2.81 4.39
CA PHE A 99 -16.36 3.32 4.40
C PHE A 99 -16.30 4.56 3.52
N LEU A 100 -15.76 5.64 4.08
CA LEU A 100 -15.52 6.88 3.36
C LEU A 100 -14.01 7.15 3.33
N GLY A 101 -13.57 7.88 2.31
CA GLY A 101 -12.20 8.39 2.22
C GLY A 101 -12.13 9.68 1.43
N GLU A 102 -11.03 10.40 1.61
CA GLU A 102 -10.67 11.54 0.77
C GLU A 102 -9.29 11.33 0.18
N ALA A 103 -9.14 11.72 -1.08
CA ALA A 103 -7.86 11.65 -1.78
C ALA A 103 -7.65 12.84 -2.70
N THR A 104 -6.40 13.21 -2.89
CA THR A 104 -5.99 14.11 -3.99
C THR A 104 -5.47 13.26 -5.14
N PHE A 105 -5.99 13.52 -6.34
CA PHE A 105 -5.58 12.88 -7.58
C PHE A 105 -5.05 13.90 -8.57
N VAL A 106 -3.89 13.60 -9.16
CA VAL A 106 -3.19 14.51 -10.08
C VAL A 106 -2.85 13.77 -11.38
N LYS A 107 -3.07 14.44 -12.51
CA LYS A 107 -2.59 13.97 -13.83
C LYS A 107 -1.39 14.77 -14.29
N PHE A 108 -0.45 14.09 -14.95
CA PHE A 108 0.79 14.64 -15.47
C PHE A 108 0.84 14.54 -16.99
N LYS A 109 1.33 15.59 -17.64
CA LYS A 109 1.62 15.64 -19.07
C LYS A 109 3.00 16.26 -19.24
N ASN A 110 3.89 15.58 -19.95
CA ASN A 110 5.28 16.02 -20.14
C ASN A 110 6.00 16.35 -18.81
N GLY A 111 5.80 15.52 -17.78
CA GLY A 111 6.41 15.70 -16.46
C GLY A 111 5.81 16.81 -15.60
N LYS A 112 4.80 17.55 -16.07
CA LYS A 112 4.13 18.61 -15.30
C LYS A 112 2.71 18.22 -14.93
N SER A 113 2.32 18.51 -13.68
CA SER A 113 0.94 18.35 -13.23
C SER A 113 0.04 19.34 -13.99
N TYR A 114 -1.10 18.87 -14.50
CA TYR A 114 -2.03 19.74 -15.26
C TYR A 114 -3.48 19.63 -14.81
N LYS A 115 -3.83 18.65 -13.96
CA LYS A 115 -5.18 18.49 -13.43
C LYS A 115 -5.14 17.96 -12.02
N PHE A 116 -5.68 18.74 -11.08
CA PHE A 116 -5.88 18.36 -9.69
C PHE A 116 -7.36 18.08 -9.45
N LYS A 117 -7.66 17.01 -8.73
CA LYS A 117 -9.02 16.67 -8.32
C LYS A 117 -9.01 16.11 -6.90
N THR A 118 -9.86 16.65 -6.04
CA THR A 118 -10.23 16.00 -4.79
C THR A 118 -11.27 14.93 -5.08
N LEU A 119 -11.04 13.73 -4.55
CA LEU A 119 -11.93 12.59 -4.66
C LEU A 119 -12.55 12.34 -3.29
N HIS A 120 -13.87 12.27 -3.24
CA HIS A 120 -14.60 11.67 -2.12
C HIS A 120 -14.84 10.22 -2.50
N LEU A 121 -14.28 9.32 -1.72
CA LEU A 121 -14.28 7.89 -1.98
C LEU A 121 -15.30 7.24 -1.06
N SER A 122 -16.09 6.31 -1.59
CA SER A 122 -17.04 5.55 -0.79
C SER A 122 -17.09 4.09 -1.21
N SER A 123 -17.17 3.21 -0.22
CA SER A 123 -17.43 1.78 -0.41
C SER A 123 -18.29 1.26 0.73
N LYS A 124 -19.07 0.22 0.48
CA LYS A 124 -19.73 -0.53 1.54
C LYS A 124 -18.98 -1.83 1.78
N SER A 125 -19.24 -2.49 2.90
CA SER A 125 -18.76 -3.85 3.10
C SER A 125 -19.19 -4.73 1.94
N PRO A 126 -18.30 -5.59 1.41
CA PRO A 126 -18.69 -6.53 0.37
C PRO A 126 -19.89 -7.36 0.85
N VAL A 127 -20.95 -7.40 0.03
CA VAL A 127 -22.12 -8.24 0.29
C VAL A 127 -21.97 -9.53 -0.50
N GLY A 128 -22.09 -10.67 0.18
CA GLY A 128 -21.87 -11.97 -0.44
C GLY A 128 -22.44 -13.14 0.35
N ILE A 129 -22.80 -14.21 -0.34
CA ILE A 129 -23.17 -15.51 0.22
C ILE A 129 -22.11 -16.51 -0.25
N GLY A 130 -21.35 -17.12 0.67
CA GLY A 130 -20.29 -18.07 0.33
C GLY A 130 -19.06 -17.41 -0.32
N LYS A 131 -18.56 -17.95 -1.44
CA LYS A 131 -17.33 -17.48 -2.14
C LYS A 131 -17.54 -16.28 -3.07
N ILE A 132 -18.75 -15.74 -3.16
CA ILE A 132 -19.10 -14.66 -4.09
C ILE A 132 -19.33 -13.39 -3.26
N ALA A 133 -18.40 -12.44 -3.36
CA ALA A 133 -18.51 -11.13 -2.71
C ALA A 133 -18.48 -10.03 -3.78
N TYR A 134 -19.42 -9.10 -3.72
CA TYR A 134 -19.46 -7.94 -4.60
C TYR A 134 -18.86 -6.72 -3.89
N ASP A 135 -17.87 -6.11 -4.54
CA ASP A 135 -17.26 -4.86 -4.09
C ASP A 135 -18.12 -3.70 -4.61
N SER A 136 -18.74 -2.94 -3.69
CA SER A 136 -19.65 -1.85 -4.03
C SER A 136 -18.97 -0.48 -4.05
N SER A 137 -17.65 -0.42 -4.21
CA SER A 137 -16.91 0.84 -4.34
C SER A 137 -17.42 1.61 -5.56
N GLN A 138 -17.91 2.84 -5.33
CA GLN A 138 -18.70 3.58 -6.33
C GLN A 138 -17.84 4.41 -7.30
N ASP A 139 -16.59 4.71 -6.94
CA ASP A 139 -15.76 5.65 -7.68
C ASP A 139 -14.60 4.98 -8.39
N ILE A 140 -14.73 4.83 -9.71
CA ILE A 140 -13.63 4.38 -10.58
C ILE A 140 -12.69 5.55 -10.84
N ILE A 141 -11.44 5.41 -10.41
CA ILE A 141 -10.36 6.34 -10.67
C ILE A 141 -9.74 6.01 -12.03
N ARG A 142 -9.55 7.01 -12.90
CA ARG A 142 -9.03 6.81 -14.27
C ARG A 142 -7.70 7.51 -14.51
N CYS A 143 -6.69 6.73 -14.89
CA CYS A 143 -5.41 7.22 -15.42
C CYS A 143 -5.16 6.63 -16.82
N GLY A 144 -5.24 7.46 -17.85
CA GLY A 144 -5.29 6.96 -19.23
C GLY A 144 -6.45 5.99 -19.43
N LYS A 145 -6.15 4.78 -19.92
CA LYS A 145 -7.10 3.67 -20.06
C LYS A 145 -7.26 2.85 -18.78
N ALA A 146 -6.38 3.01 -17.79
CA ALA A 146 -6.46 2.28 -16.54
C ALA A 146 -7.71 2.65 -15.74
N ARG A 147 -8.36 1.64 -15.16
CA ARG A 147 -9.50 1.76 -14.26
C ARG A 147 -9.10 1.21 -12.89
N LEU A 148 -9.05 2.09 -11.91
CA LEU A 148 -8.61 1.78 -10.56
C LEU A 148 -9.77 1.88 -9.60
N LEU A 149 -9.73 1.04 -8.57
CA LEU A 149 -10.71 1.02 -7.50
C LEU A 149 -10.03 1.36 -6.18
N TRP A 150 -10.60 2.28 -5.43
CA TRP A 150 -10.21 2.44 -4.02
C TRP A 150 -10.88 1.37 -3.17
N ARG A 151 -10.11 0.78 -2.26
CA ARG A 151 -10.59 -0.14 -1.23
C ARG A 151 -10.12 0.35 0.13
N TYR A 152 -11.07 0.46 1.06
CA TYR A 152 -10.78 0.87 2.42
C TYR A 152 -9.68 0.01 3.07
N PRO A 153 -8.71 0.60 3.80
CA PRO A 153 -8.59 2.04 4.08
C PRO A 153 -7.93 2.87 2.97
N SER A 154 -6.92 2.38 2.27
CA SER A 154 -6.17 3.20 1.29
C SER A 154 -5.69 2.44 0.06
N ALA A 155 -6.15 1.20 -0.16
CA ALA A 155 -5.69 0.42 -1.29
C ALA A 155 -6.17 1.02 -2.61
N ILE A 156 -5.27 1.03 -3.58
CA ILE A 156 -5.61 1.26 -4.98
C ILE A 156 -5.43 -0.06 -5.71
N SER A 157 -6.54 -0.62 -6.21
CA SER A 157 -6.59 -1.89 -6.92
C SER A 157 -6.78 -1.67 -8.41
N LEU A 158 -6.05 -2.44 -9.21
CA LEU A 158 -6.27 -2.58 -10.65
C LEU A 158 -7.57 -3.36 -10.90
N LEU A 159 -8.43 -2.84 -11.79
CA LEU A 159 -9.51 -3.63 -12.40
C LEU A 159 -8.98 -4.43 -13.59
N SER A 160 -9.64 -5.54 -13.93
CA SER A 160 -9.22 -6.51 -14.96
C SER A 160 -8.91 -5.89 -16.34
N GLU A 161 -9.57 -4.78 -16.68
CA GLU A 161 -9.37 -4.07 -17.94
C GLU A 161 -8.12 -3.17 -17.96
N SER A 162 -7.38 -3.07 -16.86
CA SER A 162 -6.26 -2.11 -16.69
C SER A 162 -4.91 -2.64 -17.19
N ASN A 163 -4.91 -3.37 -18.30
CA ASN A 163 -3.70 -3.95 -18.88
C ASN A 163 -2.62 -2.88 -19.12
N GLY A 164 -1.36 -3.23 -18.84
CA GLY A 164 -0.22 -2.31 -18.99
C GLY A 164 -0.15 -1.21 -17.94
N THR A 165 -0.92 -1.30 -16.85
CA THR A 165 -0.84 -0.37 -15.72
C THR A 165 0.19 -0.83 -14.70
N ASN A 166 1.04 0.11 -14.27
CA ASN A 166 1.99 -0.08 -13.20
C ASN A 166 1.71 0.90 -12.07
N LEU A 167 1.90 0.43 -10.84
CA LEU A 167 1.77 1.20 -9.62
C LEU A 167 3.14 1.32 -8.96
N SER A 168 3.43 2.41 -8.27
CA SER A 168 4.64 2.52 -7.45
C SER A 168 4.37 3.34 -6.19
N PRO A 169 4.55 2.75 -4.99
CA PRO A 169 4.45 3.49 -3.75
C PRO A 169 5.72 4.33 -3.55
N THR A 170 5.57 5.51 -2.97
CA THR A 170 6.68 6.44 -2.73
C THR A 170 6.64 7.01 -1.33
N ALA A 171 7.78 7.49 -0.84
CA ALA A 171 7.88 8.24 0.39
C ALA A 171 7.42 9.71 0.25
N ASN A 172 7.26 10.20 -0.99
CA ASN A 172 6.90 11.59 -1.28
C ASN A 172 5.53 11.97 -0.71
N GLU A 173 5.44 13.21 -0.25
CA GLU A 173 4.22 13.83 0.28
C GLU A 173 3.72 14.99 -0.59
N ASP A 174 4.61 15.63 -1.36
CA ASP A 174 4.30 16.70 -2.31
C ASP A 174 4.32 16.19 -3.76
N PHE A 175 3.30 16.56 -4.53
CA PHE A 175 3.19 16.26 -5.95
C PHE A 175 4.19 17.02 -6.82
N ASN A 176 4.75 18.13 -6.32
CA ASN A 176 5.72 18.95 -7.06
C ASN A 176 7.11 18.29 -7.16
N GLU A 177 7.39 17.33 -6.30
CA GLU A 177 8.69 16.66 -6.23
C GLU A 177 8.78 15.41 -7.13
N LEU A 178 7.72 15.11 -7.89
CA LEU A 178 7.59 13.83 -8.57
C LEU A 178 8.31 13.78 -9.90
N ASN A 179 9.18 12.78 -10.04
CA ASN A 179 9.86 12.41 -11.26
C ASN A 179 9.57 10.94 -11.61
N PHE A 180 8.65 10.72 -12.55
CA PHE A 180 8.23 9.39 -13.01
C PHE A 180 9.34 8.56 -13.69
N ASN A 181 10.47 9.19 -14.03
CA ASN A 181 11.62 8.53 -14.65
C ASN A 181 12.77 8.28 -13.67
N SER A 182 12.58 8.56 -12.37
CA SER A 182 13.59 8.32 -11.35
C SER A 182 13.95 6.83 -11.30
N THR A 183 15.25 6.53 -11.26
CA THR A 183 15.78 5.16 -11.22
C THR A 183 15.50 4.45 -9.90
N ASN A 184 15.14 5.21 -8.86
CA ASN A 184 14.84 4.68 -7.53
C ASN A 184 13.42 4.10 -7.43
N ILE A 185 12.55 4.39 -8.40
CA ILE A 185 11.15 3.96 -8.39
C ILE A 185 11.06 2.49 -8.79
N ARG A 186 10.44 1.68 -7.94
CA ARG A 186 10.08 0.30 -8.26
C ARG A 186 8.63 0.21 -8.72
N TRP A 187 8.43 -0.23 -9.95
CA TRP A 187 7.10 -0.39 -10.56
C TRP A 187 6.55 -1.80 -10.35
N TYR A 188 5.28 -1.87 -9.97
CA TYR A 188 4.54 -3.10 -9.75
C TYR A 188 3.37 -3.18 -10.72
N SER A 189 3.40 -4.17 -11.61
CA SER A 189 2.29 -4.52 -12.49
C SER A 189 1.34 -5.50 -11.80
N TYR A 190 0.24 -5.83 -12.49
CA TYR A 190 -0.50 -7.06 -12.18
C TYR A 190 0.44 -8.28 -12.25
N ASP A 191 0.39 -9.16 -11.26
CA ASP A 191 1.18 -10.40 -11.18
C ASP A 191 0.52 -11.38 -10.20
N GLU A 192 -0.23 -12.35 -10.73
CA GLU A 192 -0.93 -13.38 -9.93
C GLU A 192 -0.01 -14.25 -9.08
N SER A 193 1.27 -14.35 -9.44
CA SER A 193 2.25 -15.15 -8.70
C SER A 193 2.89 -14.37 -7.56
N ARG A 194 2.63 -13.05 -7.45
CA ARG A 194 3.22 -12.20 -6.43
C ARG A 194 2.76 -12.61 -5.04
N LYS A 195 3.72 -13.00 -4.21
CA LYS A 195 3.54 -13.06 -2.76
C LYS A 195 3.44 -11.65 -2.20
N MET A 196 2.59 -11.47 -1.21
CA MET A 196 2.41 -10.16 -0.56
C MET A 196 3.75 -9.63 -0.05
N GLU A 197 4.12 -8.42 -0.45
CA GLU A 197 5.32 -7.74 0.02
C GLU A 197 4.91 -6.68 1.05
N LEU A 198 5.63 -6.62 2.18
CA LEU A 198 5.51 -5.57 3.18
C LEU A 198 6.77 -4.70 3.11
N ILE A 199 6.59 -3.41 2.83
CA ILE A 199 7.69 -2.46 2.73
C ILE A 199 7.53 -1.42 3.84
N PRO A 200 8.48 -1.30 4.79
CA PRO A 200 8.47 -0.24 5.79
C PRO A 200 8.46 1.14 5.13
N ILE A 201 7.79 2.12 5.73
CA ILE A 201 7.74 3.51 5.21
C ILE A 201 9.15 4.08 5.01
N SER A 202 10.07 3.77 5.91
CA SER A 202 11.47 4.22 5.85
C SER A 202 12.24 3.69 4.64
N GLU A 203 11.74 2.63 4.00
CA GLU A 203 12.36 1.98 2.84
C GLU A 203 11.63 2.34 1.52
N LEU A 204 10.58 3.15 1.57
CA LEU A 204 9.89 3.58 0.36
C LEU A 204 10.77 4.51 -0.49
N PRO A 205 10.75 4.35 -1.82
CA PRO A 205 11.58 5.16 -2.69
C PRO A 205 11.08 6.61 -2.73
N ILE A 206 12.03 7.53 -2.91
CA ILE A 206 11.75 8.93 -3.21
C ILE A 206 11.84 9.10 -4.74
N ALA A 207 10.73 9.53 -5.34
CA ALA A 207 10.58 9.75 -6.77
C ALA A 207 11.10 11.15 -7.17
N GLN A 208 12.39 11.43 -6.97
CA GLN A 208 13.06 12.67 -7.38
C GLN A 208 13.94 12.44 -8.62
#